data_AF-A0A962ZLR4-F1
#
_entry.id   AF-A0A962ZLR4-F1
#
_cell.length_a   1.000
_cell.length_b   1.000
_cell.length_c   1.000
_cell.angle_alpha   90.00
_cell.angle_beta   90.00
_cell.angle_gamma   90.00
#
_symmetry.space_group_name_H-M   'P 1'
#
loop_
_entity.id
_entity.type
_entity.pdbx_description
1 polymer ?
#
loop_
_entity_poly.entity_id
_entity_poly.type
_entity_poly.pdbx_seq_one_letter_code
_entity_poly.pdbx_strand_id
1 'polypeptide(L)' 'MLEVEAVHIGNDDLPFVDIGDGSLLKVLQVRPKEGLWIIENIFQAGYEVETHKHTGPVFGYTRSGAWKYKEYDYVN' A
#
# COMPACT_ATOMS: atom_id res chain seq x y z
N MET A 1 19.01 22.78 -14.91
CA MET A 1 18.09 21.63 -14.79
C MET A 1 18.52 20.86 -13.57
N LEU A 2 17.62 20.55 -12.63
CA LEU A 2 17.93 19.59 -11.57
C LEU A 2 17.93 18.20 -12.22
N GLU A 3 19.03 17.49 -12.07
CA GLU A 3 19.20 16.12 -12.56
C GLU A 3 18.27 15.19 -11.77
N VAL A 4 17.48 14.38 -12.46
CA VAL A 4 16.57 13.42 -11.82
C VAL A 4 17.30 12.09 -11.73
N GLU A 5 17.96 11.85 -10.61
CA GLU A 5 18.59 10.57 -10.33
C GLU A 5 17.57 9.58 -9.76
N ALA A 6 17.74 8.30 -10.10
CA ALA A 6 16.96 7.23 -9.50
C ALA A 6 17.37 7.07 -8.03
N VAL A 7 16.40 7.10 -7.11
CA VAL A 7 16.62 6.87 -5.68
C VAL A 7 16.27 5.42 -5.37
N HIS A 8 17.22 4.68 -4.81
CA HIS A 8 16.97 3.38 -4.21
C HIS A 8 16.69 3.55 -2.71
N ILE A 9 15.65 2.89 -2.22
CA ILE A 9 15.35 2.79 -0.79
C ILE A 9 15.29 1.30 -0.46
N GLY A 10 16.19 0.85 0.41
CA GLY A 10 16.24 -0.53 0.87
C GLY A 10 15.02 -0.87 1.73
N ASN A 11 14.70 -2.16 1.81
CA ASN A 11 13.53 -2.63 2.56
C ASN A 11 13.57 -2.21 4.05
N ASP A 12 14.76 -2.21 4.64
CA ASP A 12 14.97 -1.96 6.06
C ASP A 12 15.27 -0.48 6.36
N ASP A 13 15.38 0.36 5.34
CA ASP A 13 15.64 1.80 5.48
C ASP A 13 14.40 2.58 5.93
N LEU A 14 13.20 1.98 5.75
CA LEU A 14 11.92 2.58 6.11
C LEU A 14 11.15 1.71 7.11
N PRO A 15 10.61 2.31 8.18
CA PRO A 15 9.87 1.57 9.18
C PRO A 15 8.49 1.20 8.69
N PHE A 16 7.99 0.08 9.22
CA PHE A 16 6.56 -0.15 9.32
C PHE A 16 5.98 0.65 10.49
N VAL A 17 4.78 1.17 10.30
CA VAL A 17 4.01 1.90 11.32
C VAL A 17 2.73 1.10 11.60
N ASP A 18 2.41 0.93 12.88
CA ASP A 18 1.15 0.32 13.31
C ASP A 18 -0.04 1.24 13.01
N ILE A 19 -1.11 0.68 12.43
CA ILE A 19 -2.32 1.41 12.04
C ILE A 19 -3.52 1.18 12.97
N GLY A 20 -3.33 0.51 14.11
CA GLY A 20 -4.26 0.49 15.25
C GLY A 20 -4.68 -0.90 15.73
N ASP A 21 -4.58 -1.92 14.88
CA ASP A 21 -4.99 -3.31 15.17
C ASP A 21 -3.83 -4.32 15.07
N GLY A 22 -2.59 -3.82 15.03
CA GLY A 22 -1.40 -4.63 14.74
C GLY A 22 -1.18 -4.87 13.24
N SER A 23 -2.05 -4.36 12.36
CA SER A 23 -1.72 -4.21 10.95
C SER A 23 -0.65 -3.12 10.80
N LEU A 24 0.18 -3.27 9.78
CA LEU A 24 1.34 -2.41 9.56
C LEU A 24 1.27 -1.77 8.17
N LEU A 25 1.75 -0.53 8.07
CA LEU A 25 1.89 0.21 6.83
C LEU A 25 3.31 0.79 6.73
N LYS A 26 3.94 0.65 5.57
CA LYS A 26 5.22 1.30 5.22
C LYS A 26 5.00 2.20 4.00
N VAL A 27 5.40 3.46 4.11
CA VAL A 27 5.32 4.44 3.01
C VAL A 27 6.61 4.42 2.21
N LEU A 28 6.57 3.99 0.95
CA LEU A 28 7.76 3.91 0.08
C LEU A 28 7.97 5.18 -0.74
N GLN A 29 6.88 5.80 -1.20
CA GLN A 29 6.94 7.01 -2.02
C GLN A 29 5.66 7.83 -1.88
N VAL A 30 5.79 9.15 -1.83
CA VAL A 30 4.66 10.08 -1.90
C VAL A 30 4.96 11.17 -2.92
N ARG A 31 4.03 11.39 -3.83
CA ARG A 31 4.05 12.38 -4.91
C ARG A 31 2.71 13.11 -4.97
N PRO A 32 2.51 14.13 -4.12
CA PRO A 32 1.20 14.75 -3.93
C PRO A 32 0.68 15.48 -5.18
N LYS A 33 1.57 16.09 -5.97
CA LYS A 33 1.19 16.84 -7.18
C LYS A 33 0.64 15.91 -8.27
N GLU A 34 1.13 14.68 -8.28
CA GLU A 34 0.73 13.61 -9.18
C GLU A 34 -0.41 12.75 -8.60
N GLY A 35 -0.82 12.98 -7.34
CA GLY A 35 -1.80 12.15 -6.65
C GLY A 35 -1.34 10.69 -6.45
N LEU A 36 -0.03 10.45 -6.39
CA LEU A 36 0.56 9.12 -6.30
C LEU A 36 1.19 8.87 -4.93
N TRP A 37 0.99 7.66 -4.44
CA TRP A 37 1.70 7.12 -3.30
C TRP A 37 1.89 5.62 -3.49
N ILE A 38 2.98 5.09 -2.95
CA ILE A 38 3.31 3.66 -2.97
C ILE A 38 3.51 3.24 -1.53
N ILE A 39 2.80 2.19 -1.14
CA ILE A 39 2.84 1.64 0.21
C ILE A 39 2.99 0.12 0.17
N GLU A 40 3.53 -0.42 1.26
CA GLU A 40 3.48 -1.84 1.58
C GLU A 40 2.67 -2.01 2.87
N ASN A 41 1.66 -2.89 2.84
CA ASN A 41 0.82 -3.18 3.99
C ASN A 41 0.97 -4.63 4.42
N ILE A 42 0.91 -4.85 5.73
CA ILE A 42 0.72 -6.17 6.35
C ILE A 42 -0.58 -6.07 7.15
N PHE A 43 -1.65 -6.64 6.62
CA PHE A 43 -2.94 -6.65 7.31
C PHE A 43 -3.08 -7.90 8.18
N GLN A 44 -3.59 -7.73 9.39
CA GLN A 44 -3.95 -8.86 10.24
C GLN A 44 -5.13 -9.64 9.63
N ALA A 45 -5.19 -10.94 9.91
CA ALA A 45 -6.30 -11.77 9.44
C ALA A 45 -7.63 -11.25 9.99
N GLY A 46 -8.60 -11.05 9.11
CA GLY A 46 -9.90 -10.49 9.46
C GLY A 46 -9.98 -8.96 9.39
N TYR A 47 -8.90 -8.26 9.01
CA TYR A 47 -8.95 -6.83 8.73
C TYR A 47 -9.96 -6.53 7.62
N GLU A 48 -10.81 -5.53 7.86
CA GLU A 48 -11.76 -5.03 6.86
C GLU A 48 -11.53 -3.53 6.65
N VAL A 49 -11.21 -3.15 5.42
CA VAL A 49 -11.17 -1.75 5.02
C VAL A 49 -12.60 -1.22 4.83
N GLU A 50 -12.85 0.02 5.23
CA GLU A 50 -14.12 0.69 4.95
C GLU A 50 -14.37 0.77 3.43
N THR A 51 -15.63 0.66 3.03
CA THR A 51 -16.02 0.84 1.62
C THR A 51 -15.64 2.24 1.16
N HIS A 52 -14.87 2.33 0.07
CA HIS A 52 -14.37 3.59 -0.47
C HIS A 52 -14.40 3.61 -2.00
N LYS A 53 -14.31 4.83 -2.56
CA LYS A 53 -14.24 5.07 -4.00
C LYS A 53 -12.89 5.66 -4.36
N HIS A 54 -12.19 5.05 -5.30
CA HIS A 54 -10.97 5.64 -5.87
C HIS A 54 -11.30 6.71 -6.90
N THR A 55 -10.54 7.80 -6.88
CA THR A 55 -10.59 8.87 -7.89
C THR A 55 -9.59 8.66 -9.03
N GLY A 56 -8.74 7.63 -8.94
CA GLY A 56 -7.76 7.20 -9.93
C GLY A 56 -7.54 5.68 -9.88
N PRO A 57 -6.63 5.14 -10.71
CA PRO A 57 -6.36 3.71 -10.75
C PRO A 57 -5.61 3.23 -9.50
N VAL A 58 -5.79 1.95 -9.17
CA VAL A 58 -5.05 1.25 -8.10
C VAL A 58 -4.43 -0.01 -8.69
N PHE A 59 -3.17 -0.26 -8.34
CA PHE A 59 -2.43 -1.46 -8.70
C PHE A 59 -1.98 -2.15 -7.42
N GLY A 60 -2.16 -3.47 -7.35
CA GLY A 60 -1.79 -4.27 -6.19
C GLY A 60 -0.99 -5.50 -6.61
N TYR A 61 -0.02 -5.87 -5.78
CA TYR A 61 0.73 -7.11 -5.88
C TYR A 61 0.74 -7.80 -4.53
N THR A 62 0.19 -9.01 -4.46
CA THR A 62 0.14 -9.80 -3.22
C THR A 62 1.44 -10.60 -3.08
N ARG A 63 2.23 -10.30 -2.05
CA ARG A 63 3.44 -11.08 -1.71
C ARG A 63 3.11 -12.39 -1.00
N SER A 64 2.12 -12.37 -0.11
CA SER A 64 1.70 -13.50 0.71
C SER A 64 0.33 -13.23 1.34
N GLY A 65 -0.33 -14.27 1.84
CA GLY A 65 -1.65 -14.17 2.46
C GLY A 65 -2.78 -14.28 1.44
N ALA A 66 -3.98 -13.85 1.83
CA ALA A 66 -5.14 -13.83 0.96
C ALA A 66 -6.07 -12.66 1.29
N TRP A 67 -6.75 -12.12 0.29
CA TRP A 67 -7.73 -11.03 0.47
C TRP A 67 -8.74 -10.98 -0.68
N LYS A 68 -9.86 -10.28 -0.47
CA LYS A 68 -10.85 -10.05 -1.52
C LYS A 68 -11.56 -8.72 -1.37
N TYR A 69 -12.09 -8.22 -2.48
CA TYR A 69 -13.16 -7.23 -2.46
C TYR A 69 -14.49 -7.93 -2.14
N LYS A 70 -15.33 -7.29 -1.32
CA LYS A 70 -16.64 -7.86 -0.94
C LYS A 70 -17.59 -7.97 -2.13
N GLU A 71 -17.32 -7.18 -3.17
CA GLU A 71 -18.08 -7.05 -4.41
C GLU A 71 -17.81 -8.20 -5.41
N TYR A 72 -16.79 -9.04 -5.18
CA TYR A 72 -16.39 -10.12 -6.08
C TYR A 72 -16.26 -11.47 -5.35
N ASP A 73 -16.44 -12.56 -6.09
CA ASP A 73 -16.35 -13.92 -5.54
C ASP A 73 -14.92 -14.46 -5.46
N TYR A 74 -14.00 -13.93 -6.27
CA TYR A 74 -12.62 -14.42 -6.31
C TYR A 74 -11.79 -13.88 -5.14
N VAL A 75 -10.79 -14.67 -4.75
CA VAL A 75 -9.85 -14.37 -3.66
C VAL A 75 -8.46 -14.27 -4.26
N ASN A 76 -7.75 -13.19 -3.96
CA ASN A 76 -6.31 -13.03 -4.21
C ASN A 76 -5.50 -13.69 -3.11
#